data_AF-A0AAW2Q4F2-F1
#
_entry.id   AF-A0AAW2Q4F2-F1
#
_cell.length_a   1.000
_cell.length_b   1.000
_cell.length_c   1.000
_cell.angle_alpha   90.00
_cell.angle_beta   90.00
_cell.angle_gamma   90.00
#
_symmetry.space_group_name_H-M   'P 1'
#
loop_
_entity.id
_entity.type
_entity.pdbx_description
1 polymer ?
#
loop_
_entity_poly.entity_id
_entity_poly.type
_entity_poly.pdbx_seq_one_letter_code
_entity_poly.pdbx_strand_id
1 'polypeptide(L)'
;MGVEVVDSNLPVIETGNEANVSVVNEKVNIKFGSHVVDEPVKGEANKVSESNLPKDAVDEWPEPKQIHSFYIVRYRALEDQKLKAKLDVAEKELQKKNQARSQIVEKIRAKRRRIQSGMQLDIGFSRIDLKLRWVTARSACIDIGYRCFIRQADRSQLIAQIRSLSVENKQFRTIMDEKRKEMEPLQQALGKLRGTSGGRDRGSGVCSSEEELNDLIKSLQYRIQHESIPLSEEKQILREIKQLEGTREKVIANAAERARIQDSLGEKEVIQGQVKLIGNDLDGVRKEKQVIHAKLKQLDEEKLALEKEISVLEGN
;
A
#
# COMPACT_ATOMS: atom_id res chain seq x y z
N MET A 1 -13.43 33.69 -41.57
CA MET A 1 -13.44 32.62 -42.57
C MET A 1 -12.82 31.39 -41.94
N GLY A 2 -13.52 30.25 -41.99
CA GLY A 2 -12.98 28.90 -41.89
C GLY A 2 -12.41 28.45 -40.54
N VAL A 3 -13.26 27.89 -39.69
CA VAL A 3 -12.87 26.94 -38.63
C VAL A 3 -12.98 25.54 -39.25
N GLU A 4 -11.89 24.77 -39.26
CA GLU A 4 -11.96 23.32 -39.51
C GLU A 4 -11.74 22.58 -38.19
N VAL A 5 -12.77 21.85 -37.81
CA VAL A 5 -12.89 20.97 -36.64
C VAL A 5 -12.41 19.58 -37.07
N VAL A 6 -11.47 19.00 -36.35
CA VAL A 6 -11.18 17.55 -36.42
C VAL A 6 -11.58 16.93 -35.09
N ASP A 7 -12.68 16.19 -35.14
CA ASP A 7 -13.25 15.44 -34.03
C ASP A 7 -12.36 14.27 -33.63
N SER A 8 -11.96 14.23 -32.35
CA SER A 8 -11.37 13.05 -31.72
C SER A 8 -12.36 12.50 -30.69
N ASN A 9 -13.10 11.46 -31.07
CA ASN A 9 -13.97 10.69 -30.18
C ASN A 9 -13.15 9.66 -29.39
N LEU A 10 -13.06 9.86 -28.07
CA LEU A 10 -12.58 8.86 -27.10
C LEU A 10 -13.62 8.81 -25.96
N PRO A 11 -14.22 7.64 -25.67
CA PRO A 11 -15.28 7.55 -24.68
C PRO A 11 -14.77 7.53 -23.24
N VAL A 12 -15.52 8.29 -22.45
CA VAL A 12 -15.57 8.47 -21.00
C VAL A 12 -15.57 7.14 -20.23
N ILE A 13 -14.79 7.07 -19.15
CA ILE A 13 -15.01 6.12 -18.05
C ILE A 13 -15.02 6.93 -16.75
N GLU A 14 -16.22 7.14 -16.21
CA GLU A 14 -16.45 7.62 -14.85
C GLU A 14 -16.57 6.44 -13.88
N THR A 15 -15.63 6.43 -12.94
CA THR A 15 -15.78 6.28 -11.48
C THR A 15 -16.93 5.46 -10.87
N GLY A 16 -16.52 4.56 -9.96
CA GLY A 16 -17.02 4.55 -8.58
C GLY A 16 -17.92 3.38 -8.17
N ASN A 17 -17.44 2.51 -7.27
CA ASN A 17 -17.72 2.61 -5.85
C ASN A 17 -17.23 1.39 -5.06
N GLU A 18 -16.56 1.68 -3.94
CA GLU A 18 -16.00 0.79 -2.94
C GLU A 18 -17.04 0.39 -1.87
N ALA A 19 -16.72 -0.69 -1.14
CA ALA A 19 -17.08 -1.07 0.25
C ALA A 19 -17.49 -2.55 0.33
N ASN A 20 -17.11 -3.40 1.29
CA ASN A 20 -16.17 -3.37 2.41
C ASN A 20 -16.03 -4.83 2.93
N VAL A 21 -14.81 -5.22 3.35
CA VAL A 21 -14.43 -6.04 4.53
C VAL A 21 -15.16 -7.40 4.77
N SER A 22 -14.47 -8.53 4.88
CA SER A 22 -13.83 -8.96 6.13
C SER A 22 -12.94 -10.20 5.98
N VAL A 23 -11.85 -10.19 6.73
CA VAL A 23 -10.90 -11.29 6.97
C VAL A 23 -11.39 -12.09 8.17
N VAL A 24 -11.43 -13.43 8.07
CA VAL A 24 -11.22 -14.35 9.20
C VAL A 24 -10.40 -15.55 8.69
N ASN A 25 -9.20 -15.70 9.24
CA ASN A 25 -8.39 -16.92 9.17
C ASN A 25 -8.89 -17.89 10.23
N GLU A 26 -9.15 -19.14 9.88
CA GLU A 26 -9.11 -20.24 10.85
C GLU A 26 -8.46 -21.49 10.27
N LYS A 27 -7.56 -22.05 11.07
CA LYS A 27 -6.61 -23.11 10.78
C LYS A 27 -7.28 -24.46 11.06
N VAL A 28 -7.33 -25.37 10.09
CA VAL A 28 -7.71 -26.78 10.35
C VAL A 28 -6.59 -27.71 9.87
N ASN A 29 -6.02 -28.41 10.85
CA ASN A 29 -4.99 -29.43 10.71
C ASN A 29 -5.60 -30.74 10.20
N ILE A 30 -5.12 -31.28 9.07
CA ILE A 30 -5.53 -32.60 8.58
C ILE A 30 -4.33 -33.54 8.61
N LYS A 31 -4.37 -34.53 9.51
CA LYS A 31 -3.41 -35.63 9.62
C LYS A 31 -3.79 -36.73 8.62
N PHE A 32 -2.94 -36.96 7.62
CA PHE A 32 -3.09 -38.03 6.63
C PHE A 32 -2.41 -39.31 7.14
N GLY A 33 -3.18 -40.39 7.30
CA GLY A 33 -2.69 -41.69 7.74
C GLY A 33 -2.22 -42.56 6.58
N SER A 34 -1.00 -43.08 6.68
CA SER A 34 -0.41 -44.08 5.81
C SER A 34 -0.97 -45.48 6.06
N HIS A 35 -1.16 -46.29 5.01
CA HIS A 35 -0.59 -47.63 5.01
C HIS A 35 -0.40 -48.17 3.58
N VAL A 36 0.84 -48.60 3.34
CA VAL A 36 1.40 -49.30 2.19
C VAL A 36 0.95 -50.77 2.16
N VAL A 37 0.97 -51.40 0.99
CA VAL A 37 1.48 -52.77 0.70
C VAL A 37 0.59 -53.49 -0.31
N ASP A 38 1.30 -54.05 -1.29
CA ASP A 38 0.93 -54.59 -2.59
C ASP A 38 0.11 -55.91 -2.60
N GLU A 39 -0.40 -56.20 -3.80
CA GLU A 39 -1.08 -57.39 -4.39
C GLU A 39 -0.99 -58.75 -3.68
N PRO A 40 -1.95 -59.65 -3.97
CA PRO A 40 -1.52 -60.92 -4.58
C PRO A 40 -2.46 -61.57 -5.63
N VAL A 41 -1.85 -62.58 -6.26
CA VAL A 41 -2.20 -63.42 -7.42
C VAL A 41 -3.06 -64.66 -7.08
N LYS A 42 -3.83 -65.12 -8.09
CA LYS A 42 -4.59 -66.37 -8.34
C LYS A 42 -4.25 -67.67 -7.56
N GLY A 43 -5.31 -68.48 -7.28
CA GLY A 43 -5.24 -69.96 -7.25
C GLY A 43 -6.44 -70.70 -6.60
N GLU A 44 -7.21 -71.45 -7.41
CA GLU A 44 -8.22 -72.52 -7.10
C GLU A 44 -7.63 -73.73 -6.33
N ALA A 45 -8.33 -74.75 -5.80
CA ALA A 45 -9.68 -75.06 -5.30
C ALA A 45 -9.67 -76.57 -4.84
N ASN A 46 -10.69 -76.97 -4.07
CA ASN A 46 -11.17 -78.34 -3.73
C ASN A 46 -10.43 -79.09 -2.59
N LYS A 47 -11.06 -79.84 -1.66
CA LYS A 47 -12.28 -80.67 -1.74
C LYS A 47 -12.75 -81.18 -0.33
N VAL A 48 -14.05 -81.51 -0.23
CA VAL A 48 -14.73 -82.49 0.68
C VAL A 48 -15.17 -82.06 2.10
N SER A 49 -16.48 -82.18 2.28
CA SER A 49 -17.31 -82.13 3.49
C SER A 49 -17.21 -83.42 4.32
N GLU A 50 -17.36 -83.33 5.66
CA GLU A 50 -18.46 -83.97 6.41
C GLU A 50 -18.27 -83.97 7.94
N SER A 51 -19.33 -83.49 8.61
CA SER A 51 -19.96 -84.10 9.80
C SER A 51 -19.45 -83.83 11.24
N ASN A 52 -20.43 -83.37 12.04
CA ASN A 52 -20.63 -83.49 13.50
C ASN A 52 -20.16 -82.35 14.45
N LEU A 53 -21.18 -81.70 15.03
CA LEU A 53 -21.30 -80.64 16.06
C LEU A 53 -20.50 -80.86 17.38
N PRO A 54 -20.53 -79.96 18.41
CA PRO A 54 -20.66 -78.50 18.45
C PRO A 54 -19.59 -77.85 19.39
N LYS A 55 -19.26 -76.56 19.19
CA LYS A 55 -18.62 -75.73 20.23
C LYS A 55 -19.30 -74.37 20.26
N ASP A 56 -20.31 -74.30 21.12
CA ASP A 56 -21.00 -73.09 21.51
C ASP A 56 -20.02 -72.16 22.24
N ALA A 57 -19.58 -71.14 21.53
CA ALA A 57 -19.15 -69.86 22.05
C ALA A 57 -18.86 -68.96 20.86
N VAL A 58 -19.66 -67.89 20.72
CA VAL A 58 -19.29 -66.53 20.30
C VAL A 58 -20.47 -65.91 19.55
N ASP A 59 -21.20 -65.12 20.32
CA ASP A 59 -21.70 -63.79 19.96
C ASP A 59 -22.54 -63.70 18.68
N GLU A 60 -23.85 -63.89 18.85
CA GLU A 60 -24.90 -63.61 17.88
C GLU A 60 -25.00 -62.09 17.63
N TRP A 61 -24.02 -61.56 16.89
CA TRP A 61 -24.07 -60.22 16.30
C TRP A 61 -25.06 -60.24 15.13
N PRO A 62 -26.07 -59.34 15.08
CA PRO A 62 -27.01 -59.32 13.97
C PRO A 62 -26.26 -59.03 12.67
N GLU A 63 -26.58 -59.79 11.61
CA GLU A 63 -25.93 -59.67 10.31
C GLU A 63 -25.85 -58.20 9.85
N PRO A 64 -24.69 -57.73 9.36
CA PRO A 64 -24.56 -56.36 8.86
C PRO A 64 -25.50 -56.17 7.66
N LYS A 65 -26.63 -55.51 7.87
CA LYS A 65 -27.51 -55.09 6.78
C LYS A 65 -26.67 -54.24 5.83
N GLN A 66 -26.55 -54.68 4.59
CA GLN A 66 -25.78 -54.01 3.54
C GLN A 66 -26.49 -52.70 3.15
N ILE A 67 -26.36 -51.65 3.97
CA ILE A 67 -26.89 -50.33 3.66
C ILE A 67 -25.98 -49.74 2.58
N HIS A 68 -26.40 -49.88 1.33
CA HIS A 68 -25.80 -49.13 0.24
C HIS A 68 -26.17 -47.65 0.39
N SER A 69 -25.26 -46.87 0.96
CA SER A 69 -25.39 -45.41 1.01
C SER A 69 -25.01 -44.83 -0.34
N PHE A 70 -26.01 -44.46 -1.15
CA PHE A 70 -25.78 -43.72 -2.39
C PHE A 70 -25.76 -42.21 -2.09
N TYR A 71 -24.61 -41.57 -2.29
CA TYR A 71 -24.52 -40.11 -2.26
C TYR A 71 -24.88 -39.57 -3.64
N ILE A 72 -26.06 -38.99 -3.80
CA ILE A 72 -26.34 -38.16 -4.97
C ILE A 72 -25.65 -36.82 -4.75
N VAL A 73 -24.48 -36.63 -5.37
CA VAL A 73 -23.83 -35.32 -5.43
C VAL A 73 -24.69 -34.44 -6.34
N ARG A 74 -25.64 -33.71 -5.74
CA ARG A 74 -26.35 -32.63 -6.44
C ARG A 74 -25.37 -31.49 -6.63
N TYR A 75 -24.82 -31.36 -7.84
CA TYR A 75 -24.20 -30.11 -8.26
C TYR A 75 -25.28 -29.03 -8.17
N ARG A 76 -25.07 -27.97 -7.36
CA ARG A 76 -25.89 -26.77 -7.51
C ARG A 76 -25.69 -26.30 -8.94
N ALA A 77 -26.78 -26.05 -9.68
CA ALA A 77 -26.66 -25.29 -10.90
C ALA A 77 -26.00 -23.96 -10.51
N LEU A 78 -24.95 -23.54 -11.20
CA LEU A 78 -24.36 -22.22 -10.99
C LEU A 78 -25.43 -21.19 -11.38
N GLU A 79 -26.27 -20.81 -10.41
CA GLU A 79 -27.43 -19.94 -10.59
C GLU A 79 -27.02 -18.48 -10.84
N ASP A 80 -25.76 -18.14 -10.56
CA ASP A 80 -25.20 -16.83 -10.90
C ASP A 80 -24.90 -16.74 -12.39
N GLN A 81 -25.79 -16.10 -13.15
CA GLN A 81 -25.60 -15.75 -14.56
C GLN A 81 -24.24 -15.06 -14.82
N LYS A 82 -23.72 -14.34 -13.82
CA LYS A 82 -22.39 -13.70 -13.82
C LYS A 82 -21.23 -14.71 -13.76
N LEU A 83 -21.36 -15.82 -13.03
CA LEU A 83 -20.34 -16.88 -12.98
C LEU A 83 -20.36 -17.71 -14.28
N LYS A 84 -21.55 -18.02 -14.81
CA LYS A 84 -21.68 -18.70 -16.10
C LYS A 84 -21.05 -17.90 -17.23
N ALA A 85 -21.30 -16.59 -17.30
CA ALA A 85 -20.68 -15.71 -18.30
C ALA A 85 -19.14 -15.70 -18.19
N LYS A 86 -18.57 -15.71 -16.98
CA LYS A 86 -17.12 -15.80 -16.77
C LYS A 86 -16.57 -17.16 -17.21
N LEU A 87 -17.30 -18.24 -16.96
CA LEU A 87 -16.91 -19.60 -17.35
C LEU A 87 -16.93 -19.76 -18.87
N ASP A 88 -17.98 -19.28 -19.55
CA ASP A 88 -18.06 -19.29 -21.02
C ASP A 88 -16.95 -18.45 -21.66
N VAL A 89 -16.60 -17.30 -21.07
CA VAL A 89 -15.47 -16.46 -21.52
C VAL A 89 -14.14 -17.22 -21.34
N ALA A 90 -13.93 -17.86 -20.19
CA ALA A 90 -12.73 -18.66 -19.94
C ALA A 90 -12.64 -19.88 -20.87
N GLU A 91 -13.76 -20.54 -21.18
CA GLU A 91 -13.81 -21.69 -22.08
C GLU A 91 -13.47 -21.30 -23.52
N LYS A 92 -14.01 -20.18 -24.02
CA LYS A 92 -13.64 -19.63 -25.33
C LYS A 92 -12.15 -19.25 -25.40
N GLU A 93 -11.62 -18.65 -24.33
CA GLU A 93 -10.19 -18.33 -24.25
C GLU A 93 -9.33 -19.61 -24.26
N LEU A 94 -9.73 -20.65 -23.53
CA LEU A 94 -9.07 -21.95 -23.47
C LEU A 94 -9.08 -22.66 -24.82
N GLN A 95 -10.22 -22.65 -25.53
CA GLN A 95 -10.33 -23.19 -26.89
C GLN A 95 -9.37 -22.48 -27.85
N LYS A 96 -9.31 -21.14 -27.81
CA LYS A 96 -8.38 -20.36 -28.63
C LYS A 96 -6.92 -20.70 -28.34
N LYS A 97 -6.56 -20.84 -27.06
CA LYS A 97 -5.20 -21.27 -26.64
C LYS A 97 -4.89 -22.69 -27.12
N ASN A 98 -5.84 -23.63 -27.04
CA ASN A 98 -5.66 -25.00 -27.51
C ASN A 98 -5.47 -25.07 -29.04
N GLN A 99 -6.22 -24.27 -29.80
CA GLN A 99 -6.03 -24.14 -31.24
C GLN A 99 -4.62 -23.61 -31.57
N ALA A 100 -4.18 -22.56 -30.88
CA ALA A 100 -2.82 -22.02 -31.05
C ALA A 100 -1.74 -23.06 -30.70
N ARG A 101 -1.91 -23.82 -29.60
CA ARG A 101 -1.01 -24.93 -29.24
C ARG A 101 -0.97 -26.01 -30.32
N SER A 102 -2.12 -26.38 -30.90
CA SER A 102 -2.18 -27.36 -31.98
C SER A 102 -1.36 -26.92 -33.21
N GLN A 103 -1.49 -25.66 -33.62
CA GLN A 103 -0.70 -25.10 -34.73
C GLN A 103 0.81 -25.13 -34.45
N ILE A 104 1.22 -24.85 -33.21
CA ILE A 104 2.63 -24.92 -32.80
C ILE A 104 3.12 -26.37 -32.79
N VAL A 105 2.33 -27.31 -32.25
CA VAL A 105 2.66 -28.74 -32.21
C VAL A 105 2.84 -29.29 -33.62
N GLU A 106 1.99 -28.92 -34.57
CA GLU A 106 2.14 -29.33 -35.97
C GLU A 106 3.40 -28.74 -36.61
N LYS A 107 3.74 -27.47 -36.35
CA LYS A 107 5.02 -26.87 -36.78
C LYS A 107 6.22 -27.61 -36.20
N ILE A 108 6.17 -28.02 -34.93
CA ILE A 108 7.22 -28.82 -34.28
C ILE A 108 7.30 -30.22 -34.91
N ARG A 109 6.16 -30.89 -35.13
CA ARG A 109 6.11 -32.20 -35.81
C ARG A 109 6.67 -32.12 -37.23
N ALA A 110 6.36 -31.06 -37.97
CA ALA A 110 6.91 -30.81 -39.29
C ALA A 110 8.44 -30.61 -39.26
N LYS A 111 8.96 -29.79 -38.34
CA LYS A 111 10.42 -29.65 -38.13
C LYS A 111 11.07 -30.98 -37.75
N ARG A 112 10.44 -31.77 -36.87
CA ARG A 112 10.91 -33.11 -36.50
C ARG A 112 10.97 -34.05 -37.70
N ARG A 113 9.94 -34.05 -38.56
CA ARG A 113 9.94 -34.81 -39.83
C ARG A 113 11.08 -34.39 -40.75
N ARG A 114 11.34 -33.08 -40.90
CA ARG A 114 12.47 -32.55 -41.71
C ARG A 114 13.83 -32.98 -41.16
N ILE A 115 14.02 -32.92 -39.85
CA ILE A 115 15.27 -33.38 -39.21
C ILE A 115 15.42 -34.89 -39.38
N GLN A 116 14.34 -35.65 -39.22
CA GLN A 116 14.33 -37.11 -39.39
C GLN A 116 14.63 -37.52 -40.85
N SER A 117 14.11 -36.80 -41.84
CA SER A 117 14.43 -37.01 -43.25
C SER A 117 15.85 -36.55 -43.61
N GLY A 118 16.35 -35.46 -43.01
CA GLY A 118 17.74 -34.99 -43.21
C GLY A 118 18.76 -35.94 -42.58
N MET A 119 18.44 -36.52 -41.42
CA MET A 119 19.21 -37.60 -40.79
C MET A 119 19.34 -38.87 -41.67
N GLN A 120 18.41 -39.07 -42.61
CA GLN A 120 18.45 -40.17 -43.58
C GLN A 120 19.42 -39.90 -44.74
N LEU A 121 19.81 -38.64 -44.98
CA LEU A 121 20.69 -38.21 -46.09
C LEU A 121 22.17 -38.04 -45.66
N ASP A 122 22.47 -37.96 -44.36
CA ASP A 122 23.85 -37.94 -43.82
C ASP A 122 24.41 -39.38 -43.69
N ILE A 123 24.82 -39.98 -44.80
CA ILE A 123 25.33 -41.38 -44.88
C ILE A 123 26.74 -41.55 -44.25
N GLY A 124 27.32 -40.51 -43.63
CA GLY A 124 28.68 -40.53 -43.07
C GLY A 124 28.82 -40.67 -41.54
N PHE A 125 27.72 -40.62 -40.77
CA PHE A 125 27.77 -40.71 -39.30
C PHE A 125 27.24 -42.04 -38.79
N SER A 126 27.89 -42.61 -37.77
CA SER A 126 27.44 -43.86 -37.16
C SER A 126 26.03 -43.68 -36.57
N ARG A 127 25.22 -44.75 -36.59
CA ARG A 127 23.87 -44.77 -35.98
C ARG A 127 23.89 -44.42 -34.48
N ILE A 128 25.07 -44.49 -33.86
CA ILE A 128 25.34 -44.15 -32.46
C ILE A 128 25.50 -42.63 -32.31
N ASP A 129 26.24 -41.95 -33.19
CA ASP A 129 26.43 -40.50 -33.17
C ASP A 129 25.10 -39.74 -33.35
N LEU A 130 24.25 -40.22 -34.25
CA LEU A 130 22.92 -39.63 -34.47
C LEU A 130 22.03 -39.74 -33.22
N LYS A 131 22.08 -40.88 -32.52
CA LYS A 131 21.34 -41.09 -31.26
C LYS A 131 21.88 -40.18 -30.16
N LEU A 132 23.19 -40.09 -30.01
CA LEU A 132 23.83 -39.24 -29.01
C LEU A 132 23.47 -37.77 -29.25
N ARG A 133 23.57 -37.28 -30.49
CA ARG A 133 23.21 -35.91 -30.86
C ARG A 133 21.73 -35.60 -30.60
N TRP A 134 20.83 -36.55 -30.83
CA TRP A 134 19.40 -36.42 -30.53
C TRP A 134 19.12 -36.37 -29.02
N VAL A 135 19.76 -37.23 -28.23
CA VAL A 135 19.63 -37.24 -26.76
C VAL A 135 20.13 -35.92 -26.19
N THR A 136 21.30 -35.45 -26.62
CA THR A 136 21.86 -34.16 -26.19
C THR A 136 20.96 -32.98 -26.56
N ALA A 137 20.45 -32.95 -27.80
CA ALA A 137 19.51 -31.91 -28.24
C ALA A 137 18.19 -31.94 -27.44
N ARG A 138 17.66 -33.13 -27.14
CA ARG A 138 16.46 -33.30 -26.32
C ARG A 138 16.68 -32.82 -24.89
N SER A 139 17.81 -33.17 -24.28
CA SER A 139 18.19 -32.71 -22.94
C SER A 139 18.30 -31.18 -22.91
N ALA A 140 19.01 -30.58 -23.87
CA ALA A 140 19.17 -29.13 -23.96
C ALA A 140 17.82 -28.40 -24.09
N CYS A 141 16.87 -28.93 -24.89
CA CYS A 141 15.52 -28.36 -24.98
C CYS A 141 14.76 -28.41 -23.65
N ILE A 142 14.91 -29.50 -22.89
CA ILE A 142 14.30 -29.64 -21.57
C ILE A 142 14.91 -28.62 -20.61
N ASP A 143 16.23 -28.47 -20.59
CA ASP A 143 16.94 -27.52 -19.74
C ASP A 143 16.60 -26.05 -20.06
N ILE A 144 16.44 -25.71 -21.34
CA ILE A 144 15.99 -24.37 -21.76
C ILE A 144 14.55 -24.13 -21.29
N GLY A 145 13.67 -25.14 -21.41
CA GLY A 145 12.28 -25.05 -20.94
C GLY A 145 12.19 -24.81 -19.43
N TYR A 146 12.95 -25.54 -18.63
CA TYR A 146 12.99 -25.32 -17.18
C TYR A 146 13.54 -23.94 -16.81
N ARG A 147 14.62 -23.49 -17.45
CA ARG A 147 15.18 -22.13 -17.23
C ARG A 147 14.19 -21.03 -17.60
N CYS A 148 13.48 -21.18 -18.71
CA CYS A 148 12.44 -20.23 -19.13
C CYS A 148 11.28 -20.19 -18.11
N PHE A 149 10.85 -21.35 -17.61
CA PHE A 149 9.78 -21.44 -16.61
C PHE A 149 10.17 -20.74 -15.30
N ILE A 150 11.39 -20.98 -14.80
CA ILE A 150 11.90 -20.34 -13.57
C ILE A 150 11.94 -18.82 -13.75
N ARG A 151 12.54 -18.32 -14.83
CA ARG A 151 12.62 -16.86 -15.07
C ARG A 151 11.26 -16.20 -15.26
N GLN A 152 10.30 -16.90 -15.87
CA GLN A 152 8.94 -16.40 -15.99
C GLN A 152 8.23 -16.31 -14.63
N ALA A 153 8.53 -17.23 -13.71
CA ALA A 153 8.06 -17.16 -12.33
C ALA A 153 8.67 -15.95 -11.60
N ASP A 154 9.99 -15.75 -11.70
CA ASP A 154 10.69 -14.60 -11.10
C ASP A 154 10.13 -13.26 -11.62
N ARG A 155 9.93 -13.16 -12.94
CA ARG A 155 9.29 -12.00 -13.58
C ARG A 155 7.90 -11.74 -13.00
N SER A 156 7.10 -12.79 -12.80
CA SER A 156 5.75 -12.65 -12.22
C SER A 156 5.79 -12.16 -10.76
N GLN A 157 6.79 -12.59 -9.99
CA GLN A 157 6.99 -12.16 -8.61
C GLN A 157 7.39 -10.68 -8.55
N LEU A 158 8.31 -10.22 -9.41
CA LEU A 158 8.67 -8.80 -9.50
C LEU A 158 7.47 -7.94 -9.90
N ILE A 159 6.65 -8.39 -10.85
CA ILE A 159 5.42 -7.68 -11.25
C ILE A 159 4.45 -7.56 -10.06
N ALA A 160 4.31 -8.60 -9.25
CA ALA A 160 3.49 -8.55 -8.04
C ALA A 160 4.01 -7.51 -7.03
N GLN A 161 5.33 -7.48 -6.79
CA GLN A 161 5.96 -6.48 -5.91
C GLN A 161 5.80 -5.05 -6.43
N ILE A 162 6.02 -4.81 -7.73
CA ILE A 162 5.83 -3.51 -8.38
C ILE A 162 4.39 -3.03 -8.20
N ARG A 163 3.40 -3.91 -8.38
CA ARG A 163 1.98 -3.57 -8.19
C ARG A 163 1.68 -3.18 -6.74
N SER A 164 2.19 -3.93 -5.76
CA SER A 164 2.02 -3.61 -4.33
C SER A 164 2.57 -2.23 -4.00
N LEU A 165 3.85 -2.01 -4.32
CA LEU A 165 4.54 -0.74 -4.05
C LEU A 165 3.95 0.43 -4.84
N SER A 166 3.38 0.19 -6.02
CA SER A 166 2.68 1.23 -6.80
C SER A 166 1.40 1.70 -6.11
N VAL A 167 0.65 0.80 -5.47
CA VAL A 167 -0.54 1.14 -4.69
C VAL A 167 -0.15 1.97 -3.46
N GLU A 168 0.85 1.51 -2.70
CA GLU A 168 1.41 2.26 -1.56
C GLU A 168 1.90 3.65 -1.99
N ASN A 169 2.57 3.75 -3.16
CA ASN A 169 3.07 5.02 -3.67
C ASN A 169 1.94 6.01 -4.04
N LYS A 170 0.78 5.52 -4.46
CA LYS A 170 -0.41 6.36 -4.72
C LYS A 170 -0.97 6.92 -3.41
N GLN A 171 -0.97 6.14 -2.34
CA GLN A 171 -1.47 6.55 -1.02
C GLN A 171 -0.68 7.74 -0.45
N PHE A 172 0.63 7.85 -0.72
CA PHE A 172 1.41 9.01 -0.28
C PHE A 172 0.90 10.34 -0.85
N ARG A 173 0.27 10.37 -2.03
CA ARG A 173 -0.30 11.63 -2.55
C ARG A 173 -1.46 12.08 -1.67
N THR A 174 -2.38 11.15 -1.37
CA THR A 174 -3.54 11.39 -0.52
C THR A 174 -3.13 11.84 0.87
N ILE A 175 -2.19 11.13 1.52
CA ILE A 175 -1.68 11.46 2.86
C ILE A 175 -1.05 12.86 2.89
N MET A 176 -0.22 13.18 1.89
CA MET A 176 0.41 14.51 1.80
C MET A 176 -0.60 15.63 1.59
N ASP A 177 -1.64 15.40 0.78
CA ASP A 177 -2.70 16.37 0.53
C ASP A 177 -3.60 16.59 1.76
N GLU A 178 -3.92 15.52 2.49
CA GLU A 178 -4.65 15.59 3.76
C GLU A 178 -3.88 16.39 4.81
N LYS A 179 -2.59 16.08 5.02
CA LYS A 179 -1.74 16.81 5.96
C LYS A 179 -1.50 18.27 5.55
N ARG A 180 -1.51 18.59 4.25
CA ARG A 180 -1.50 19.98 3.79
C ARG A 180 -2.79 20.72 4.15
N LYS A 181 -3.96 20.08 3.96
CA LYS A 181 -5.27 20.64 4.36
C LYS A 181 -5.37 20.86 5.87
N GLU A 182 -4.78 19.98 6.69
CA GLU A 182 -4.70 20.16 8.15
C GLU A 182 -3.80 21.34 8.55
N MET A 183 -2.71 21.58 7.81
CA MET A 183 -1.72 22.62 8.12
C MET A 183 -2.17 24.04 7.71
N GLU A 184 -2.90 24.17 6.60
CA GLU A 184 -3.39 25.45 6.06
C GLU A 184 -4.21 26.30 7.07
N PRO A 185 -5.19 25.77 7.81
CA PRO A 185 -5.95 26.55 8.80
C PRO A 185 -5.08 26.99 9.99
N LEU A 186 -4.10 26.18 10.41
CA LEU A 186 -3.16 26.55 11.46
C LEU A 186 -2.26 27.71 11.01
N GLN A 187 -1.80 27.68 9.76
CA GLN A 187 -1.03 28.80 9.18
C GLN A 187 -1.89 30.06 9.02
N GLN A 188 -3.16 29.93 8.65
CA GLN A 188 -4.10 31.04 8.58
C GLN A 188 -4.37 31.66 9.96
N ALA A 189 -4.53 30.83 11.00
CA ALA A 189 -4.69 31.26 12.38
C ALA A 189 -3.43 32.00 12.88
N LEU A 190 -2.23 31.47 12.61
CA LEU A 190 -0.96 32.14 12.92
C LEU A 190 -0.81 33.48 12.18
N GLY A 191 -1.30 33.57 10.94
CA GLY A 191 -1.31 34.80 10.16
C GLY A 191 -2.19 35.88 10.82
N LYS A 192 -3.39 35.50 11.28
CA LYS A 192 -4.29 36.39 12.02
C LYS A 192 -3.69 36.86 13.35
N LEU A 193 -3.05 35.95 14.09
CA LEU A 193 -2.36 36.25 15.35
C LEU A 193 -1.10 37.12 15.17
N ARG A 194 -0.53 37.17 13.95
CA ARG A 194 0.63 38.01 13.62
C ARG A 194 0.24 39.41 13.14
N GLY A 195 -0.92 39.55 12.47
CA GLY A 195 -1.37 40.81 11.87
C GLY A 195 -1.65 41.93 12.87
N THR A 196 -1.89 41.61 14.14
CA THR A 196 -2.14 42.57 15.21
C THR A 196 -0.88 43.12 15.89
N SER A 197 0.30 42.50 15.69
CA SER A 197 1.53 42.89 16.41
C SER A 197 2.47 43.82 15.63
N GLY A 198 2.02 44.36 14.48
CA GLY A 198 2.84 45.14 13.55
C GLY A 198 2.87 46.65 13.79
N GLY A 199 2.18 47.17 14.81
CA GLY A 199 2.25 48.58 15.21
C GLY A 199 3.60 48.86 15.86
N ARG A 200 4.58 49.29 15.06
CA ARG A 200 5.87 49.79 15.53
C ARG A 200 5.64 51.11 16.28
N ASP A 201 5.19 51.02 17.53
CA ASP A 201 5.17 52.16 18.44
C ASP A 201 6.60 52.44 18.90
N ARG A 202 7.36 53.07 18.00
CA ARG A 202 8.50 53.89 18.41
C ARG A 202 7.92 55.21 18.89
N GLY A 203 7.50 55.27 20.15
CA GLY A 203 6.98 56.52 20.70
C GLY A 203 6.62 56.44 22.17
N SER A 204 7.29 57.27 22.96
CA SER A 204 7.02 57.61 24.36
C SER A 204 7.29 56.54 25.43
N GLY A 205 8.30 56.82 26.24
CA GLY A 205 8.50 56.20 27.54
C GLY A 205 7.36 56.57 28.50
N VAL A 206 6.25 55.86 28.37
CA VAL A 206 5.16 55.86 29.35
C VAL A 206 5.44 54.70 30.33
N CYS A 207 5.11 54.88 31.61
CA CYS A 207 5.26 53.86 32.66
C CYS A 207 4.66 52.51 32.23
N SER A 208 5.31 51.42 32.62
CA SER A 208 4.97 50.07 32.13
C SER A 208 3.73 49.48 32.78
N SER A 209 3.38 49.96 33.99
CA SER A 209 2.21 49.55 34.76
C SER A 209 1.55 50.73 35.47
N GLU A 210 0.27 50.55 35.85
CA GLU A 210 -0.46 51.51 36.67
C GLU A 210 0.17 51.68 38.07
N GLU A 211 0.81 50.63 38.58
CA GLU A 211 1.53 50.62 39.86
C GLU A 211 2.78 51.51 39.80
N GLU A 212 3.60 51.39 38.74
CA GLU A 212 4.75 52.25 38.50
C GLU A 212 4.34 53.73 38.37
N LEU A 213 3.20 53.99 37.72
CA LEU A 213 2.65 55.33 37.58
C LEU A 213 2.17 55.90 38.93
N ASN A 214 1.47 55.08 39.73
CA ASN A 214 0.98 55.48 41.06
C ASN A 214 2.11 55.71 42.06
N ASP A 215 3.17 54.90 42.02
CA ASP A 215 4.32 55.05 42.90
C ASP A 215 5.14 56.30 42.54
N LEU A 216 5.27 56.61 41.25
CA LEU A 216 5.88 57.86 40.79
C LEU A 216 5.05 59.08 41.26
N ILE A 217 3.73 59.05 41.09
CA ILE A 217 2.84 60.13 41.56
C ILE A 217 2.96 60.30 43.09
N LYS A 218 2.93 59.21 43.86
CA LYS A 218 3.12 59.27 45.33
C LYS A 218 4.48 59.83 45.72
N SER A 219 5.55 59.46 45.01
CA SER A 219 6.89 60.00 45.27
C SER A 219 6.97 61.51 45.04
N LEU A 220 6.33 62.00 43.98
CA LEU A 220 6.26 63.44 43.66
C LEU A 220 5.39 64.21 44.67
N GLN A 221 4.28 63.62 45.13
CA GLN A 221 3.45 64.18 46.18
C GLN A 221 4.18 64.24 47.52
N TYR A 222 4.96 63.21 47.85
CA TYR A 222 5.77 63.17 49.07
C TYR A 222 6.85 64.27 49.08
N ARG A 223 7.50 64.51 47.93
CA ARG A 223 8.46 65.61 47.77
C ARG A 223 7.82 66.97 48.05
N ILE A 224 6.61 67.22 47.54
CA ILE A 224 5.85 68.45 47.83
C ILE A 224 5.57 68.60 49.34
N GLN A 225 5.29 67.51 50.06
CA GLN A 225 4.89 67.56 51.46
C GLN A 225 6.05 67.69 52.45
N HIS A 226 7.24 67.20 52.11
CA HIS A 226 8.31 66.99 53.09
C HIS A 226 9.63 67.69 52.76
N GLU A 227 9.79 68.24 51.56
CA GLU A 227 10.96 69.03 51.17
C GLU A 227 10.60 70.53 51.19
N SER A 228 11.51 71.39 51.66
CA SER A 228 11.36 72.84 51.57
C SER A 228 11.76 73.32 50.17
N ILE A 229 10.83 73.20 49.23
CA ILE A 229 11.03 73.42 47.79
C ILE A 229 10.71 74.89 47.41
N PRO A 230 11.48 75.54 46.52
CA PRO A 230 11.11 76.85 45.97
C PRO A 230 9.87 76.77 45.06
N LEU A 231 9.07 77.85 45.06
CA LEU A 231 7.75 77.94 44.39
C LEU A 231 7.76 77.62 42.87
N SER A 232 8.92 77.67 42.21
CA SER A 232 9.12 77.29 40.81
C SER A 232 9.15 75.77 40.59
N GLU A 233 9.80 75.04 41.48
CA GLU A 233 9.93 73.58 41.42
C GLU A 233 8.61 72.91 41.84
N GLU A 234 7.92 73.45 42.86
CA GLU A 234 6.58 72.99 43.26
C GLU A 234 5.58 73.08 42.09
N LYS A 235 5.56 74.21 41.36
CA LYS A 235 4.74 74.37 40.15
C LYS A 235 5.15 73.44 39.01
N GLN A 236 6.41 73.02 38.95
CA GLN A 236 6.88 72.05 37.96
C GLN A 236 6.39 70.64 38.28
N ILE A 237 6.51 70.23 39.56
CA ILE A 237 6.03 68.92 40.03
C ILE A 237 4.51 68.80 39.86
N LEU A 238 3.74 69.86 40.15
CA LEU A 238 2.28 69.85 39.90
C LEU A 238 1.91 69.69 38.42
N ARG A 239 2.69 70.29 37.51
CA ARG A 239 2.49 70.10 36.07
C ARG A 239 2.82 68.67 35.65
N GLU A 240 3.87 68.09 36.22
CA GLU A 240 4.29 66.71 35.95
C GLU A 240 3.27 65.69 36.47
N ILE A 241 2.77 65.84 37.69
CA ILE A 241 1.68 65.01 38.24
C ILE A 241 0.46 65.05 37.31
N LYS A 242 0.07 66.24 36.84
CA LYS A 242 -1.06 66.38 35.91
C LYS A 242 -0.83 65.68 34.56
N GLN A 243 0.41 65.68 34.06
CA GLN A 243 0.75 64.94 32.83
C GLN A 243 0.71 63.42 33.06
N LEU A 244 1.21 62.95 34.19
CA LEU A 244 1.19 61.53 34.58
C LEU A 244 -0.24 61.02 34.83
N GLU A 245 -1.08 61.82 35.49
CA GLU A 245 -2.50 61.50 35.64
C GLU A 245 -3.22 61.48 34.28
N GLY A 246 -2.86 62.38 33.36
CA GLY A 246 -3.36 62.40 31.99
C GLY A 246 -2.92 61.22 31.12
N THR A 247 -1.86 60.49 31.49
CA THR A 247 -1.43 59.27 30.80
C THR A 247 -1.99 57.98 31.41
N ARG A 248 -2.71 58.06 32.54
CA ARG A 248 -3.24 56.89 33.26
C ARG A 248 -4.13 56.02 32.39
N GLU A 249 -5.05 56.61 31.64
CA GLU A 249 -5.92 55.86 30.72
C GLU A 249 -5.12 55.15 29.61
N LYS A 250 -4.03 55.76 29.13
CA LYS A 250 -3.14 55.15 28.13
C LYS A 250 -2.33 53.99 28.72
N VAL A 251 -1.90 54.10 29.98
CA VAL A 251 -1.19 53.03 30.69
C VAL A 251 -2.12 51.85 30.94
N ILE A 252 -3.37 52.09 31.35
CA ILE A 252 -4.38 51.04 31.53
C ILE A 252 -4.71 50.36 30.19
N ALA A 253 -4.90 51.14 29.12
CA ALA A 253 -5.12 50.61 27.78
C ALA A 253 -3.91 49.78 27.30
N ASN A 254 -2.68 50.29 27.48
CA ASN A 254 -1.46 49.57 27.09
C ASN A 254 -1.23 48.30 27.91
N ALA A 255 -1.55 48.31 29.21
CA ALA A 255 -1.48 47.12 30.07
C ALA A 255 -2.50 46.07 29.63
N ALA A 256 -3.73 46.48 29.32
CA ALA A 256 -4.76 45.61 28.78
C ALA A 256 -4.39 45.02 27.41
N GLU A 257 -3.79 45.82 26.52
CA GLU A 257 -3.30 45.35 25.23
C GLU A 257 -2.09 44.40 25.36
N ARG A 258 -1.17 44.66 26.30
CA ARG A 258 -0.07 43.74 26.63
C ARG A 258 -0.57 42.39 27.15
N ALA A 259 -1.59 42.38 28.02
CA ALA A 259 -2.21 41.16 28.51
C ALA A 259 -2.87 40.38 27.36
N ARG A 260 -3.63 41.04 26.48
CA ARG A 260 -4.22 40.43 25.28
C ARG A 260 -3.17 39.82 24.35
N ILE A 261 -2.05 40.53 24.15
CA ILE A 261 -0.92 40.03 23.36
C ILE A 261 -0.34 38.79 24.03
N GLN A 262 -0.14 38.79 25.35
CA GLN A 262 0.44 37.68 26.09
C GLN A 262 -0.46 36.42 26.07
N ASP A 263 -1.77 36.58 26.22
CA ASP A 263 -2.73 35.48 26.10
C ASP A 263 -2.71 34.88 24.68
N SER A 264 -2.70 35.74 23.66
CA SER A 264 -2.62 35.30 22.25
C SER A 264 -1.28 34.66 21.89
N LEU A 265 -0.19 35.00 22.60
CA LEU A 265 1.14 34.40 22.42
C LEU A 265 1.16 32.95 22.91
N GLY A 266 0.46 32.63 24.00
CA GLY A 266 0.33 31.24 24.47
C GLY A 266 -0.34 30.34 23.43
N GLU A 267 -1.44 30.81 22.83
CA GLU A 267 -2.12 30.09 21.75
C GLU A 267 -1.24 29.94 20.50
N LYS A 268 -0.47 30.99 20.17
CA LYS A 268 0.47 30.99 19.05
C LYS A 268 1.58 29.96 19.22
N GLU A 269 2.14 29.82 20.42
CA GLU A 269 3.20 28.84 20.71
C GLU A 269 2.70 27.40 20.55
N VAL A 270 1.48 27.12 21.03
CA VAL A 270 0.83 25.80 20.88
C VAL A 270 0.60 25.47 19.41
N ILE A 271 0.01 26.39 18.64
CA ILE A 271 -0.23 26.21 17.20
C ILE A 271 1.10 26.06 16.44
N GLN A 272 2.13 26.83 16.81
CA GLN A 272 3.45 26.73 16.21
C GLN A 272 4.12 25.38 16.49
N GLY A 273 3.96 24.83 17.71
CA GLY A 273 4.40 23.49 18.06
C GLY A 273 3.74 22.42 17.18
N GLN A 274 2.42 22.50 17.00
CA GLN A 274 1.67 21.57 16.16
C GLN A 274 2.08 21.65 14.68
N VAL A 275 2.27 22.84 14.13
CA VAL A 275 2.74 23.02 12.74
C VAL A 275 4.15 22.43 12.55
N LYS A 276 5.04 22.57 13.54
CA LYS A 276 6.38 21.94 13.48
C LYS A 276 6.29 20.43 13.49
N LEU A 277 5.43 19.86 14.34
CA LEU A 277 5.23 18.41 14.41
C LEU A 277 4.71 17.85 13.08
N ILE A 278 3.64 18.43 12.53
CA ILE A 278 3.07 18.02 11.23
C ILE A 278 4.10 18.21 10.11
N GLY A 279 4.91 19.27 10.15
CA GLY A 279 6.00 19.50 9.20
C GLY A 279 7.06 18.39 9.24
N ASN A 280 7.45 17.93 10.42
CA ASN A 280 8.41 16.83 10.58
C ASN A 280 7.83 15.51 10.03
N ASP A 281 6.56 15.22 10.31
CA ASP A 281 5.87 14.03 9.80
C ASP A 281 5.79 14.04 8.27
N LEU A 282 5.44 15.19 7.68
CA LEU A 282 5.41 15.40 6.22
C LEU A 282 6.77 15.17 5.56
N ASP A 283 7.86 15.63 6.18
CA ASP A 283 9.22 15.38 5.69
C ASP A 283 9.61 13.91 5.81
N GLY A 284 9.14 13.22 6.85
CA GLY A 284 9.25 11.76 6.98
C GLY A 284 8.59 11.03 5.80
N VAL A 285 7.32 11.34 5.55
CA VAL A 285 6.54 10.78 4.42
C VAL A 285 7.21 11.07 3.07
N ARG A 286 7.80 12.25 2.90
CA ARG A 286 8.53 12.61 1.68
C ARG A 286 9.76 11.73 1.44
N LYS A 287 10.53 11.43 2.50
CA LYS A 287 11.70 10.53 2.42
C LYS A 287 11.26 9.10 2.10
N GLU A 288 10.22 8.59 2.75
CA GLU A 288 9.67 7.26 2.48
C GLU A 288 9.21 7.11 1.03
N LYS A 289 8.50 8.11 0.50
CA LYS A 289 8.10 8.18 -0.91
C LYS A 289 9.32 8.11 -1.85
N GLN A 290 10.40 8.83 -1.54
CA GLN A 290 11.63 8.77 -2.35
C GLN A 290 12.26 7.38 -2.33
N VAL A 291 12.31 6.73 -1.16
CA VAL A 291 12.82 5.37 -1.02
C VAL A 291 11.99 4.37 -1.83
N ILE A 292 10.66 4.45 -1.75
CA ILE A 292 9.76 3.57 -2.52
C ILE A 292 9.88 3.83 -4.01
N HIS A 293 10.04 5.09 -4.43
CA HIS A 293 10.27 5.41 -5.84
C HIS A 293 11.58 4.82 -6.36
N ALA A 294 12.67 4.90 -5.58
CA ALA A 294 13.94 4.28 -5.94
C ALA A 294 13.83 2.75 -6.05
N LYS A 295 13.12 2.10 -5.11
CA LYS A 295 12.85 0.66 -5.16
C LYS A 295 12.02 0.27 -6.38
N LEU A 296 10.97 1.03 -6.71
CA LEU A 296 10.17 0.80 -7.91
C LEU A 296 11.02 0.85 -9.18
N LYS A 297 11.90 1.86 -9.28
CA LYS A 297 12.83 1.98 -10.41
C LYS A 297 13.77 0.78 -10.52
N GLN A 298 14.35 0.34 -9.41
CA GLN A 298 15.21 -0.84 -9.39
C GLN A 298 14.46 -2.11 -9.84
N LEU A 299 13.25 -2.35 -9.31
CA LEU A 299 12.45 -3.52 -9.68
C LEU A 299 12.02 -3.49 -11.16
N ASP A 300 11.74 -2.30 -11.72
CA ASP A 300 11.43 -2.14 -13.14
C ASP A 300 12.66 -2.48 -14.01
N GLU A 301 13.86 -2.06 -13.60
CA GLU A 301 15.13 -2.40 -14.27
C GLU A 301 15.41 -3.91 -14.21
N GLU A 302 15.23 -4.55 -13.04
CA GLU A 302 15.37 -5.99 -12.85
C GLU A 302 14.37 -6.79 -13.70
N LYS A 303 13.11 -6.34 -13.74
CA LYS A 303 12.08 -6.92 -14.61
C LYS A 303 12.49 -6.83 -16.08
N LEU A 304 12.97 -5.68 -16.54
CA LEU A 304 13.43 -5.50 -17.92
C LEU A 304 14.63 -6.38 -18.25
N ALA A 305 15.56 -6.59 -17.30
CA ALA A 305 16.67 -7.51 -17.45
C ALA A 305 16.18 -8.96 -17.62
N LEU A 306 15.26 -9.41 -16.77
CA LEU A 306 14.64 -10.74 -16.88
C LEU A 306 13.85 -10.90 -18.18
N GLU A 307 13.13 -9.88 -18.65
CA GLU A 307 12.42 -9.92 -19.94
C GLU A 307 13.39 -10.12 -21.11
N LYS A 308 14.55 -9.46 -21.10
CA LYS A 308 15.61 -9.68 -22.11
C LYS A 308 16.16 -11.10 -22.03
N GLU A 309 16.43 -11.59 -20.83
CA GLU A 309 16.92 -12.94 -20.60
C GLU A 309 15.95 -14.03 -21.08
N ILE A 310 14.65 -13.81 -20.90
CA ILE A 310 13.60 -14.70 -21.41
C ILE A 310 13.58 -14.65 -22.94
N SER A 311 13.65 -13.46 -23.57
CA SER A 311 13.70 -13.34 -25.04
C SER A 311 14.87 -14.15 -25.64
N VAL A 312 16.05 -14.05 -25.02
CA VAL A 312 17.24 -14.82 -25.43
C VAL A 312 17.01 -16.33 -25.31
N LEU A 313 16.35 -16.79 -24.23
CA LEU A 313 16.04 -18.20 -24.04
C LEU A 313 14.96 -18.73 -25.00
N GLU A 314 13.98 -17.89 -25.34
CA GLU A 314 12.92 -18.23 -26.29
C GLU A 314 13.40 -18.18 -27.75
N GLY A 315 14.57 -17.58 -28.00
CA GLY A 315 15.13 -17.41 -29.34
C GLY A 315 14.39 -16.36 -30.17
N ASN A 316 13.80 -15.36 -29.49
CA ASN A 316 13.13 -14.18 -30.07
C ASN A 316 14.05 -12.96 -30.06
#